data_AF-A0A7K6B0M6-F1
#
_entry.id   AF-A0A7K6B0M6-F1
#
_cell.length_a   1.000
_cell.length_b   1.000
_cell.length_c   1.000
_cell.angle_alpha   90.00
_cell.angle_beta   90.00
_cell.angle_gamma   90.00
#
_symmetry.space_group_name_H-M   'P 1'
#
loop_
_entity.id
_entity.type
_entity.pdbx_description
1 polymer ?
#
loop_
_entity_poly.entity_id
_entity_poly.type
_entity_poly.pdbx_seq_one_letter_code
_entity_poly.pdbx_strand_id
1 'polypeptide(L)'
;PDMYPGNCWAFKGSLGYLVVRLSMKVYPTAFTMEHIPKTLSPSGNISSAPRNFSVYGLDDEYQEGGTLLGQYVYDQGGEPLQMFPVMV
;
A
#
# COMPACT_ATOMS: atom_id res chain seq x y z
N PRO A 1 7.44 -14.16 -4.48
CA PRO A 1 6.24 -13.38 -4.10
C PRO A 1 4.99 -14.17 -4.50
N ASP A 2 4.10 -14.43 -3.53
CA ASP A 2 2.86 -15.17 -3.74
C ASP A 2 1.67 -14.24 -3.56
N MET A 3 0.86 -14.08 -4.62
CA MET A 3 -0.33 -13.21 -4.64
C MET A 3 -1.57 -14.05 -4.98
N TYR A 4 -1.84 -15.05 -4.14
CA TYR A 4 -3.04 -15.87 -4.22
C TYR A 4 -4.12 -15.31 -3.28
N PRO A 5 -5.42 -15.44 -3.63
CA PRO A 5 -6.51 -15.05 -2.74
C PRO A 5 -6.33 -15.65 -1.34
N GLY A 6 -6.35 -14.79 -0.31
CA GLY A 6 -6.13 -15.16 1.09
C GLY A 6 -4.70 -14.97 1.60
N ASN A 7 -3.70 -14.84 0.73
CA ASN A 7 -2.32 -14.55 1.12
C ASN A 7 -2.09 -13.04 1.27
N CYS A 8 -2.78 -12.42 2.22
CA CYS A 8 -2.69 -10.99 2.52
C CYS A 8 -2.65 -10.75 4.03
N TRP A 9 -2.10 -9.62 4.46
CA TRP A 9 -2.20 -9.18 5.84
C TRP A 9 -3.50 -8.39 6.05
N ALA A 10 -4.34 -8.86 6.96
CA ALA A 10 -5.59 -8.22 7.32
C ALA A 10 -5.49 -7.54 8.70
N PHE A 11 -6.11 -6.38 8.84
CA PHE A 11 -6.30 -5.69 10.11
C PHE A 11 -7.77 -5.33 10.32
N LYS A 12 -8.16 -5.06 11.56
CA LYS A 12 -9.55 -4.74 11.91
C LYS A 12 -9.89 -3.30 11.52
N GLY A 13 -11.02 -3.12 10.82
CA GLY A 13 -11.50 -1.80 10.41
C GLY A 13 -10.87 -1.33 9.09
N SER A 14 -10.92 -0.02 8.84
CA SER A 14 -10.45 0.60 7.58
C SER A 14 -9.28 1.55 7.75
N LEU A 15 -8.79 1.73 8.98
CA LEU A 15 -7.63 2.57 9.32
C LEU A 15 -6.57 1.68 9.98
N GLY A 16 -5.38 1.71 9.41
CA GLY A 16 -4.23 0.94 9.87
C GLY A 16 -2.94 1.54 9.33
N TYR A 17 -1.82 1.07 9.86
CA TYR A 17 -0.49 1.48 9.42
C TYR A 17 0.45 0.28 9.40
N LEU A 18 1.49 0.38 8.58
CA LEU A 18 2.57 -0.59 8.48
C LEU A 18 3.89 0.18 8.38
N VAL A 19 4.87 -0.19 9.20
CA VAL A 19 6.23 0.36 9.15
C VAL A 19 7.16 -0.70 8.59
N VAL A 20 7.94 -0.34 7.58
CA VAL A 20 8.86 -1.24 6.88
C VAL A 20 10.26 -0.64 6.87
N ARG A 21 11.23 -1.35 7.47
CA ARG A 21 12.65 -0.99 7.34
C ARG A 21 13.18 -1.53 6.00
N LEU A 22 13.59 -0.62 5.11
CA LEU A 22 14.19 -0.98 3.82
C LEU A 22 15.56 -1.65 4.01
N SER A 23 15.96 -2.45 3.02
CA SER A 23 17.28 -3.12 3.01
C SER A 23 18.46 -2.15 2.96
N MET A 24 18.24 -0.96 2.38
CA MET A 24 19.24 0.11 2.25
C MET A 24 18.57 1.47 2.37
N LYS A 25 19.38 2.49 2.70
CA LYS A 25 18.97 3.89 2.61
C LYS A 25 18.86 4.30 1.15
N VAL A 26 17.72 4.88 0.77
CA VAL A 26 17.41 5.30 -0.61
C VAL A 26 16.69 6.64 -0.61
N TYR A 27 16.61 7.27 -1.79
CA TYR A 27 15.65 8.33 -2.08
C TYR A 27 14.44 7.70 -2.78
N PRO A 28 13.29 7.53 -2.11
CA PRO A 28 12.12 6.91 -2.73
C PRO A 28 11.63 7.73 -3.93
N THR A 29 11.36 7.06 -5.04
CA THR A 29 10.85 7.71 -6.27
C THR A 29 9.44 7.26 -6.63
N ALA A 30 9.05 6.05 -6.24
CA ALA A 30 7.71 5.51 -6.44
C ALA A 30 7.40 4.41 -5.42
N PHE A 31 6.11 4.15 -5.23
CA PHE A 31 5.58 3.02 -4.46
C PHE A 31 4.73 2.14 -5.36
N THR A 32 4.58 0.86 -5.00
CA THR A 32 3.69 -0.06 -5.69
C THR A 32 2.76 -0.72 -4.69
N MET A 33 1.47 -0.77 -5.02
CA MET A 33 0.47 -1.50 -4.26
C MET A 33 -0.19 -2.51 -5.20
N GLU A 34 -0.34 -3.73 -4.71
CA GLU A 34 -0.96 -4.82 -5.46
C GLU A 34 -2.12 -5.42 -4.66
N HIS A 35 -3.22 -5.71 -5.34
CA HIS A 35 -4.34 -6.46 -4.78
C HIS A 35 -4.84 -7.47 -5.82
N ILE A 36 -5.48 -8.57 -5.38
CA ILE A 36 -6.06 -9.54 -6.33
C ILE A 36 -7.03 -8.84 -7.31
N PRO A 37 -7.09 -9.26 -8.59
CA PRO A 37 -8.12 -8.81 -9.52
C PRO A 37 -9.51 -9.29 -9.06
N LYS A 38 -10.56 -8.54 -9.41
CA LYS A 38 -11.96 -8.92 -9.12
C LYS A 38 -12.34 -10.31 -9.65
N THR A 39 -11.75 -10.71 -10.77
CA THR A 39 -11.97 -12.02 -11.42
C THR A 39 -11.49 -13.21 -10.58
N LEU A 40 -10.56 -12.99 -9.64
CA LEU A 40 -10.08 -14.02 -8.72
C LEU A 40 -10.76 -13.95 -7.33
N SER A 41 -11.61 -12.94 -7.10
CA SER A 41 -12.36 -12.82 -5.86
C SER A 41 -13.60 -13.74 -5.87
N PRO A 42 -13.78 -14.62 -4.87
CA PRO A 42 -14.98 -15.47 -4.76
C PRO A 42 -16.29 -14.67 -4.70
N SER A 43 -16.26 -13.43 -4.22
CA SER A 43 -17.42 -12.55 -4.12
C SER A 43 -17.60 -11.63 -5.33
N GLY A 44 -16.71 -11.71 -6.33
CA GLY A 44 -16.68 -10.83 -7.50
C GLY A 44 -16.35 -9.36 -7.18
N ASN A 45 -16.02 -9.03 -5.92
CA ASN A 45 -15.62 -7.69 -5.51
C ASN A 45 -14.35 -7.71 -4.66
N ILE A 46 -13.72 -6.55 -4.53
CA ILE A 46 -12.50 -6.34 -3.73
C ILE A 46 -12.72 -5.22 -2.72
N SER A 47 -13.88 -5.24 -2.06
CA SER A 47 -14.26 -4.21 -1.07
C SER A 47 -13.29 -4.09 0.12
N SER A 48 -12.44 -5.10 0.33
CA SER A 48 -11.34 -5.10 1.30
C SER A 48 -10.07 -4.39 0.82
N ALA A 49 -9.96 -4.06 -0.47
CA ALA A 49 -8.77 -3.40 -1.01
C ALA A 49 -8.55 -2.04 -0.30
N PRO A 50 -7.29 -1.65 -0.03
CA PRO A 50 -6.98 -0.30 0.40
C PRO A 50 -7.53 0.70 -0.60
N ARG A 51 -7.91 1.90 -0.13
CA ARG A 51 -8.37 2.99 -0.99
C ARG A 51 -7.45 4.19 -0.85
N ASN A 52 -7.68 5.03 0.16
CA ASN A 52 -6.83 6.17 0.43
C ASN A 52 -5.66 5.72 1.30
N PHE A 53 -4.44 6.06 0.91
CA PHE A 53 -3.27 5.82 1.73
C PHE A 53 -2.26 6.98 1.60
N SER A 54 -1.37 7.07 2.57
CA SER A 54 -0.28 8.05 2.59
C SER A 54 1.00 7.33 2.95
N VAL A 55 2.10 7.77 2.37
CA VAL A 55 3.43 7.19 2.63
C VAL A 55 4.30 8.24 3.28
N TYR A 56 5.02 7.84 4.32
CA TYR A 56 5.90 8.71 5.10
C TYR A 56 7.31 8.11 5.15
N GLY A 57 8.32 8.97 5.09
CA GLY A 57 9.70 8.63 5.39
C GLY A 57 10.01 8.90 6.86
N LEU A 58 10.67 7.95 7.50
CA LEU A 58 11.15 8.05 8.89
C LEU A 58 12.69 8.03 8.89
N ASP A 59 13.30 8.91 9.67
CA ASP A 59 14.75 8.95 9.90
C ASP A 59 15.20 7.84 10.88
N ASP A 60 14.33 7.52 11.86
CA ASP A 60 14.51 6.42 12.81
C ASP A 60 13.17 5.81 13.26
N GLU A 61 13.23 4.69 14.01
CA GLU A 61 12.06 3.90 14.42
C GLU A 61 11.19 4.54 15.51
N TYR A 62 11.68 5.57 16.20
CA TYR A 62 10.97 6.26 17.29
C TYR A 62 10.30 7.56 16.83
N GLN A 63 10.50 7.97 15.58
CA GLN A 63 9.90 9.18 15.04
C GLN A 63 8.37 9.03 14.89
N GLU A 64 7.61 9.78 15.71
CA GLU A 64 6.14 9.78 15.64
C GLU A 64 5.58 10.50 14.39
N GLY A 65 6.26 11.56 13.95
CA GLY A 65 5.84 12.39 12.80
C GLY A 65 6.82 12.27 11.63
N GLY A 66 6.52 11.42 10.66
CA GLY A 66 7.34 11.24 9.45
C GLY A 66 7.18 12.34 8.41
N THR A 67 8.12 12.38 7.45
CA THR A 67 8.04 13.27 6.29
C THR A 67 7.06 12.70 5.27
N LEU A 68 6.01 13.45 4.91
CA LEU A 68 5.04 13.02 3.90
C LEU A 68 5.73 12.89 2.52
N LEU A 69 5.69 11.69 1.94
CA LEU A 69 6.21 11.39 0.61
C LEU A 69 5.11 11.39 -0.46
N GLY A 70 3.84 11.27 -0.05
CA GLY A 70 2.69 11.43 -0.92
C GLY A 70 1.40 10.86 -0.36
N GLN A 71 0.29 11.24 -0.99
CA GLN A 71 -1.05 10.75 -0.72
C GLN A 71 -1.63 10.20 -2.01
N TYR A 72 -2.23 9.02 -1.94
CA TYR A 72 -2.61 8.25 -3.11
C TYR A 72 -3.96 7.58 -2.91
N VAL A 73 -4.57 7.19 -4.04
CA VAL A 73 -5.80 6.40 -4.08
C VAL A 73 -5.54 5.17 -4.93
N TYR A 74 -5.65 3.98 -4.34
CA TYR A 74 -5.71 2.74 -5.09
C TYR A 74 -7.07 2.63 -5.78
N ASP A 75 -7.06 2.48 -7.11
CA ASP A 75 -8.27 2.40 -7.91
C ASP A 75 -8.71 0.94 -8.07
N GLN A 76 -9.78 0.55 -7.39
CA GLN A 76 -10.39 -0.77 -7.56
C GLN A 76 -10.92 -1.08 -8.98
N GLY A 77 -11.03 -0.06 -9.84
CA GLY A 77 -11.36 -0.18 -11.26
C GLY A 77 -10.16 -0.29 -12.19
N GLY A 78 -8.95 0.00 -11.68
CA GLY A 78 -7.70 -0.05 -12.43
C GLY A 78 -7.04 -1.43 -12.42
N GLU A 79 -5.78 -1.46 -12.86
CA GLU A 79 -4.97 -2.67 -12.87
C GLU A 79 -4.70 -3.18 -11.44
N PRO A 80 -4.54 -4.51 -11.24
CA PRO A 80 -4.24 -5.10 -9.93
C PRO A 80 -2.97 -4.55 -9.26
N LEU A 81 -1.95 -4.24 -10.07
CA LEU A 81 -0.69 -3.66 -9.63
C LEU A 81 -0.64 -2.19 -10.08
N GLN A 82 -0.56 -1.28 -9.11
CA GLN A 82 -0.58 0.16 -9.35
C GLN A 82 0.68 0.81 -8.81
N MET A 83 1.29 1.66 -9.63
CA MET A 83 2.50 2.40 -9.31
C MET A 83 2.15 3.86 -9.02
N PHE A 84 2.73 4.38 -7.94
CA PHE A 84 2.45 5.71 -7.40
C PHE A 84 3.76 6.49 -7.30
N PRO A 85 4.04 7.39 -8.27
CA PRO A 85 5.22 8.26 -8.23
C PRO A 85 5.18 9.21 -7.05
N VAL A 86 6.33 9.44 -6.44
CA VAL A 86 6.52 10.45 -5.39
C VAL A 86 6.28 11.84 -5.97
N MET A 87 5.49 12.67 -5.29
CA MET A 87 5.01 13.98 -5.79
C MET A 87 5.64 15.19 -5.07
N VAL A 88 6.81 15.04 -4.42
CA VAL A 88 7.55 16.17 -3.82
C VAL A 88 8.20 17.07 -4.86
#